data_AF-A0A1G0YDB1-F1
#
_entry.id   AF-A0A1G0YDB1-F1
#
_cell.length_a   1.000
_cell.length_b   1.000
_cell.length_c   1.000
_cell.angle_alpha   90.00
_cell.angle_beta   90.00
_cell.angle_gamma   90.00
#
_symmetry.space_group_name_H-M   'P 1'
#
loop_
_entity.id
_entity.type
_entity.pdbx_description
1 polymer ?
#
loop_
_entity_poly.entity_id
_entity_poly.type
_entity_poly.pdbx_seq_one_letter_code
_entity_poly.pdbx_strand_id
1 'polypeptide(L)' 'MPSLVIKNLPPEIHRRLKAEAVKNHRSMTKQAIAELETGLLHIKPIRDFKPYKIDFKINDAWLNAAKRWGRK' A
#
# COMPACT_ATOMS: atom_id res chain seq x y z
N MET A 1 -4.02 22.50 7.96
CA MET A 1 -4.24 21.09 7.61
C MET A 1 -5.70 20.92 7.20
N PRO A 2 -6.00 20.27 6.07
CA PRO A 2 -7.39 19.98 5.70
C PRO A 2 -8.02 19.06 6.76
N SER A 3 -9.30 19.27 7.04
CA SER A 3 -10.10 18.42 7.92
C SER A 3 -11.29 17.85 7.14
N LEU A 4 -11.69 16.63 7.48
CA LEU A 4 -12.82 15.93 6.88
C LEU A 4 -13.80 15.54 7.98
N VAL A 5 -15.07 15.94 7.82
CA VAL A 5 -16.17 15.56 8.73
C VAL A 5 -17.18 14.75 7.94
N ILE A 6 -17.38 13.49 8.34
CA ILE A 6 -18.39 12.61 7.76
C ILE A 6 -19.65 12.71 8.63
N LYS A 7 -20.69 13.37 8.12
CA LYS A 7 -21.99 13.48 8.79
C LYS A 7 -22.84 12.25 8.48
N ASN A 8 -23.73 11.89 9.41
CA ASN A 8 -24.69 10.79 9.26
C ASN A 8 -24.04 9.44 8.89
N LEU A 9 -22.88 9.15 9.50
CA LEU A 9 -22.21 7.87 9.30
C LEU A 9 -23.11 6.73 9.81
N PRO A 10 -23.38 5.69 8.99
CA PRO A 10 -24.21 4.58 9.43
C PRO A 10 -23.67 3.97 10.74
N PRO A 11 -24.53 3.68 11.74
CA PRO A 11 -24.08 3.22 13.05
C PRO A 11 -23.23 1.94 13.00
N GLU A 12 -23.54 1.05 12.06
CA GLU A 12 -22.78 -0.18 11.83
C GLU A 12 -21.34 0.11 11.41
N ILE A 13 -21.14 1.05 10.48
CA ILE A 13 -19.82 1.45 10.01
C ILE A 13 -19.02 2.09 11.14
N HIS A 14 -19.66 2.98 11.92
CA HIS A 14 -19.01 3.59 13.08
C HIS A 14 -18.54 2.54 14.09
N ARG A 15 -19.37 1.53 14.39
CA ARG A 15 -19.02 0.41 15.29
C ARG A 15 -17.84 -0.40 14.76
N ARG A 16 -17.86 -0.76 13.47
CA ARG A 16 -16.79 -1.51 12.82
C ARG A 16 -15.47 -0.73 12.84
N LEU A 17 -15.51 0.57 12.54
CA LEU A 17 -14.34 1.43 12.55
C LEU A 17 -13.70 1.50 13.94
N LYS A 18 -14.52 1.59 14.99
CA LYS A 18 -14.04 1.59 16.38
C LYS A 18 -13.41 0.25 16.77
N ALA A 19 -14.01 -0.88 16.36
CA ALA A 19 -13.46 -2.20 16.62
C ALA A 19 -12.11 -2.40 15.93
N GLU A 20 -11.99 -2.03 14.65
CA GLU A 20 -10.73 -2.09 13.91
C GLU A 20 -9.67 -1.15 14.49
N ALA A 21 -10.05 0.04 14.96
CA ALA A 21 -9.12 0.96 15.63
C ALA A 21 -8.51 0.34 16.89
N VAL A 22 -9.33 -0.31 17.73
CA VAL A 22 -8.87 -1.03 18.94
C VAL A 22 -7.93 -2.18 18.56
N LYS A 23 -8.32 -3.00 17.59
CA LYS A 23 -7.54 -4.14 17.10
C LYS A 23 -6.16 -3.72 16.56
N ASN A 24 -6.08 -2.59 15.86
CA ASN A 24 -4.85 -2.08 15.28
C ASN A 24 -4.07 -1.14 16.23
N HIS A 25 -4.51 -1.01 17.50
CA HIS A 25 -3.92 -0.11 18.50
C HIS A 25 -3.79 1.35 18.02
N ARG A 26 -4.81 1.83 17.29
CA ARG A 26 -4.87 3.17 16.71
C ARG A 26 -6.04 3.97 17.29
N SER A 27 -5.96 5.29 17.21
CA SER A 27 -7.14 6.14 17.41
C SER A 27 -8.12 5.95 16.26
N MET A 28 -9.40 6.22 16.51
CA MET A 28 -10.45 6.11 15.49
C MET A 28 -10.15 6.98 14.26
N THR A 29 -9.63 8.20 14.47
CA THR A 29 -9.22 9.09 13.38
C THR A 29 -8.08 8.51 12.56
N LYS A 30 -7.05 7.93 13.22
CA LYS A 30 -5.95 7.27 12.49
C LYS A 30 -6.44 6.06 11.70
N GLN A 31 -7.39 5.29 12.24
CA GLN A 31 -8.00 4.19 11.49
C GLN A 31 -8.78 4.71 10.28
N ALA A 32 -9.58 5.77 10.44
CA ALA A 32 -10.32 6.38 9.34
C ALA A 32 -9.39 6.82 8.20
N ILE A 33 -8.26 7.45 8.54
CA ILE A 33 -7.25 7.87 7.56
C ILE A 33 -6.67 6.64 6.85
N ALA A 34 -6.28 5.59 7.57
CA ALA A 34 -5.72 4.38 6.97
C ALA A 34 -6.68 3.67 6.01
N GLU A 35 -7.98 3.63 6.33
CA GLU A 35 -9.00 3.07 5.44
C GLU A 35 -9.18 3.94 4.19
N LEU A 36 -9.19 5.27 4.35
CA LEU A 36 -9.27 6.20 3.22
C LEU A 36 -8.04 6.09 2.32
N GLU A 37 -6.83 6.00 2.91
CA GLU A 37 -5.60 5.76 2.16
C GLU A 37 -5.69 4.45 1.39
N THR A 38 -6.15 3.38 2.02
CA THR A 38 -6.29 2.06 1.39
C THR A 38 -7.35 2.06 0.27
N GLY A 39 -8.44 2.81 0.42
CA GLY A 39 -9.48 2.93 -0.59
C GLY A 39 -9.10 3.84 -1.76
N LEU A 40 -8.32 4.90 -1.51
CA LEU A 40 -7.89 5.87 -2.53
C LEU A 40 -6.66 5.41 -3.29
N LEU A 41 -5.70 4.79 -2.58
CA LEU A 41 -4.64 4.03 -3.22
C LEU A 41 -5.36 2.85 -3.87
N HIS A 42 -5.65 2.96 -5.17
CA HIS A 42 -5.88 1.80 -6.02
C HIS A 42 -4.58 0.99 -6.04
N ILE A 43 -4.24 0.36 -4.92
CA ILE A 43 -3.20 -0.64 -4.84
C ILE A 43 -3.79 -1.78 -5.64
N LYS A 44 -3.61 -1.73 -6.96
CA LYS A 44 -3.75 -2.91 -7.80
C LYS A 44 -2.79 -3.89 -7.14
N PRO A 45 -3.27 -5.01 -6.57
CA PRO A 45 -2.36 -6.04 -6.14
C PRO A 45 -1.44 -6.29 -7.32
N ILE A 46 -0.12 -6.24 -7.09
CA ILE A 46 0.83 -6.68 -8.10
C ILE A 46 0.36 -8.08 -8.43
N ARG A 47 -0.13 -8.28 -9.65
CA ARG A 47 -0.64 -9.60 -10.07
C ARG A 47 0.46 -10.59 -9.77
N ASP A 48 0.09 -11.74 -9.22
CA ASP A 48 1.05 -12.82 -9.01
C ASP A 48 1.81 -13.05 -10.32
N PHE A 49 3.08 -12.66 -10.32
CA PHE A 49 3.94 -12.84 -11.47
C PHE A 49 4.71 -14.12 -11.23
N LYS A 50 4.78 -14.97 -12.26
CA LYS A 50 5.66 -16.12 -12.23
C LYS A 50 7.09 -15.58 -12.18
N PRO A 51 7.92 -15.97 -11.20
CA PRO A 51 9.33 -15.60 -11.19
C PRO A 51 9.96 -16.02 -12.51
N TYR A 52 10.59 -15.07 -13.21
CA TYR A 52 11.33 -15.39 -14.42
C TYR A 52 12.59 -16.16 -14.04
N LYS A 53 12.61 -17.46 -14.32
CA LYS A 53 13.79 -18.29 -14.12
C LYS A 53 14.81 -17.97 -15.20
N ILE A 54 15.93 -17.43 -14.77
CA ILE A 54 17.10 -17.18 -15.61
C ILE A 54 18.13 -18.27 -15.35
N ASP A 55 18.64 -18.85 -16.43
CA ASP A 55 19.66 -19.90 -16.38
C ASP A 55 21.07 -19.37 -16.15
N PHE A 56 21.25 -18.04 -16.14
CA PHE A 56 22.53 -17.38 -15.89
C PHE A 56 22.56 -16.70 -14.52
N LYS A 57 23.74 -16.73 -13.88
CA LYS A 57 23.98 -15.99 -12.63
C LYS A 57 24.03 -14.49 -12.92
N ILE A 58 23.20 -13.73 -12.23
CA ILE A 58 23.36 -12.28 -12.12
C ILE A 58 24.63 -12.04 -11.29
N ASN A 59 25.69 -11.56 -11.93
CA ASN A 59 26.95 -11.17 -11.29
C ASN A 59 27.13 -9.64 -11.33
N ASP A 60 28.08 -9.13 -10.55
CA ASP A 60 28.31 -7.69 -10.45
C ASP A 60 28.70 -7.05 -11.79
N ALA A 61 29.41 -7.79 -12.65
CA ALA A 61 29.77 -7.31 -13.98
C ALA A 61 28.52 -7.08 -14.85
N TRP A 62 27.59 -8.04 -14.85
CA TRP A 62 26.30 -7.93 -15.54
C TRP A 62 25.48 -6.76 -14.98
N LEU A 63 25.40 -6.63 -13.66
CA LEU A 63 24.65 -5.56 -13.01
C LEU A 63 25.22 -4.17 -13.35
N ASN A 64 26.55 -4.03 -13.36
CA ASN A 64 27.21 -2.77 -13.69
C ASN A 64 27.07 -2.41 -15.18
N ALA A 65 27.10 -3.41 -16.08
CA ALA A 65 26.79 -3.21 -17.49
C ALA A 65 25.35 -2.73 -17.69
N ALA A 66 24.39 -3.39 -17.04
CA ALA A 66 22.98 -3.00 -17.08
C ALA A 66 22.75 -1.58 -16.54
N LYS A 67 23.41 -1.20 -15.44
CA LYS A 67 23.32 0.16 -14.88
C LYS A 67 23.89 1.24 -15.82
N ARG A 68 24.90 0.91 -16.63
CA ARG A 68 25.53 1.84 -17.58
C ARG A 68 24.78 1.92 -18.90
N TRP A 69 23.92 0.94 -19.18
CA TRP A 69 23.10 0.91 -20.38
C TRP A 69 22.19 2.15 -20.45
N GLY A 70 22.24 2.86 -21.58
CA GLY A 70 21.45 4.07 -21.81
C GLY A 70 22.03 5.38 -21.26
N ARG A 71 23.22 5.37 -20.61
CA ARG A 71 23.96 6.62 -20.36
C ARG A 71 24.63 7.05 -21.67
N LYS A 72 24.00 7.99 -22.38
CA LYS A 72 24.60 8.76 -23.48
C LYS A 72 24.89 10.17 -23.00
#